data_AF-A0A964XXJ7-F1
#
_entry.id   AF-A0A964XXJ7-F1
#
_cell.length_a   1.000
_cell.length_b   1.000
_cell.length_c   1.000
_cell.angle_alpha   90.00
_cell.angle_beta   90.00
_cell.angle_gamma   90.00
#
_symmetry.space_group_name_H-M   'P 1'
#
loop_
_entity.id
_entity.type
_entity.pdbx_description
1 polymer ?
#
loop_
_entity_poly.entity_id
_entity_poly.type
_entity_poly.pdbx_seq_one_letter_code
_entity_poly.pdbx_strand_id
1 'polypeptide(L)' 'MADPMRIRAQFKDGVTTVRVLMSHEMESGQRKDAAGKVIPAWHITEVTAKLNEQVVFSADW' A
#
# COMPACT_ATOMS: atom_id res chain seq x y z
N MET A 1 4.47 15.13 -1.40
CA MET A 1 3.32 15.12 -0.47
C MET A 1 2.66 13.76 -0.63
N ALA A 2 2.37 13.03 0.44
CA ALA A 2 1.67 11.76 0.31
C ALA A 2 0.28 12.06 -0.26
N ASP A 3 -0.02 11.58 -1.46
CA ASP A 3 -1.36 11.69 -2.01
C ASP A 3 -2.32 10.93 -1.08
N PRO A 4 -3.50 11.49 -0.80
CA PRO A 4 -4.45 10.85 0.10
C PRO A 4 -4.84 9.46 -0.43
N MET A 5 -4.79 8.46 0.45
CA MET A 5 -5.27 7.11 0.15
C MET A 5 -6.74 7.16 -0.27
N ARG A 6 -7.08 6.45 -1.36
CA ARG A 6 -8.48 6.35 -1.82
C ARG A 6 -9.05 5.03 -1.38
N ILE A 7 -10.05 5.09 -0.49
CA ILE A 7 -10.77 3.91 0.00
C ILE A 7 -12.18 3.91 -0.58
N ARG A 8 -12.61 2.77 -1.11
CA ARG A 8 -13.98 2.54 -1.56
C ARG A 8 -14.51 1.28 -0.90
N ALA A 9 -15.69 1.39 -0.29
CA ALA A 9 -16.43 0.26 0.26
C ALA A 9 -17.73 0.09 -0.51
N GLN A 10 -18.07 -1.15 -0.85
CA GLN A 10 -19.33 -1.50 -1.50
C GLN A 10 -19.97 -2.65 -0.74
N PHE A 11 -21.19 -2.44 -0.26
CA PHE A 11 -21.99 -3.46 0.40
C PHE A 11 -22.93 -4.12 -0.61
N LYS A 12 -22.95 -5.44 -0.64
CA LYS A 12 -23.87 -6.24 -1.44
C LYS A 12 -24.11 -7.59 -0.78
N ASP A 13 -25.38 -7.97 -0.62
CA ASP A 13 -25.81 -9.29 -0.15
C ASP A 13 -25.12 -9.75 1.16
N GLY A 14 -24.96 -8.82 2.12
CA GLY A 14 -24.32 -9.12 3.40
C GLY A 14 -22.79 -9.08 3.40
N VAL A 15 -22.15 -8.80 2.25
CA VAL A 15 -20.69 -8.74 2.10
C VAL A 15 -20.26 -7.31 1.76
N THR A 16 -19.25 -6.81 2.49
CA THR A 16 -18.60 -5.53 2.18
C THR A 16 -17.29 -5.77 1.45
N THR A 17 -17.22 -5.35 0.19
CA THR A 17 -15.97 -5.31 -0.56
C THR A 17 -15.27 -3.99 -0.32
N VAL A 18 -14.04 -4.02 0.21
CA VAL A 18 -13.20 -2.83 0.42
C VAL A 18 -12.07 -2.84 -0.60
N ARG A 19 -11.87 -1.70 -1.28
CA ARG A 19 -10.75 -1.48 -2.21
C ARG A 19 -9.98 -0.24 -1.77
N VAL A 20 -8.67 -0.38 -1.65
CA VAL A 20 -7.77 0.69 -1.24
C VAL A 20 -6.76 0.93 -2.36
N LEU A 21 -6.60 2.18 -2.76
CA LEU A 21 -5.56 2.63 -3.66
C LEU A 21 -4.59 3.52 -2.88
N MET A 22 -3.34 3.07 -2.79
CA MET A 22 -2.24 3.76 -2.13
C MET A 22 -1.27 4.26 -3.20
N SER A 23 -1.20 5.58 -3.39
CA SER A 23 -0.19 6.19 -4.25
C SER A 23 1.16 6.17 -3.53
N HIS A 24 2.10 5.40 -4.04
CA HIS A 24 3.45 5.30 -3.49
C HIS A 24 4.45 5.06 -4.63
N GLU A 25 5.66 5.60 -4.53
CA GLU A 25 6.68 5.49 -5.59
C GLU A 25 7.19 4.05 -5.78
N MET A 26 7.11 3.23 -4.73
CA MET A 26 7.50 1.81 -4.72
C MET A 26 8.91 1.59 -5.29
N GLU A 27 9.87 2.38 -4.84
CA GLU A 27 11.28 2.21 -5.17
C GLU A 27 11.80 0.88 -4.63
N SER A 28 12.20 0.01 -5.54
CA SER A 28 12.78 -1.31 -5.23
C SER A 28 14.19 -1.23 -4.65
N GLY A 29 14.90 -0.13 -4.87
CA GLY A 29 16.30 0.03 -4.51
C GLY A 29 17.28 -0.52 -5.55
N GLN A 30 16.80 -0.91 -6.73
CA GLN A 30 17.63 -1.47 -7.81
C GLN A 30 18.06 -0.41 -8.83
N ARG A 31 17.37 0.75 -8.86
CA ARG A 31 17.70 1.85 -9.77
C ARG A 31 18.98 2.56 -9.35
N LYS A 32 19.64 3.17 -10.33
CA LYS A 32 20.80 4.04 -10.12
C LYS A 32 20.48 5.45 -10.58
N ASP A 33 21.05 6.43 -9.90
CA ASP A 33 20.98 7.84 -10.30
C ASP A 33 21.94 8.15 -11.46
N ALA A 34 21.94 9.40 -11.92
CA ALA A 34 22.80 9.86 -13.00
C ALA A 34 24.31 9.79 -12.66
N ALA A 35 24.67 9.73 -11.38
CA ALA A 35 26.04 9.55 -10.92
C ALA A 35 26.42 8.06 -10.75
N GLY A 36 25.51 7.14 -11.08
CA GLY A 36 25.70 5.69 -10.97
C GLY A 36 25.53 5.14 -9.55
N LYS A 37 25.08 5.96 -8.59
CA LYS A 37 24.83 5.52 -7.21
C LYS A 37 23.47 4.84 -7.12
N VAL A 38 23.38 3.78 -6.33
CA VAL A 38 22.13 3.07 -6.08
C VAL A 38 21.16 3.96 -5.29
N ILE A 39 19.93 4.05 -5.78
CA ILE A 39 18.83 4.73 -5.09
C ILE A 39 18.35 3.79 -3.97
N PRO A 40 18.24 4.24 -2.71
CA PRO A 40 17.76 3.39 -1.61
C PRO A 40 16.34 2.87 -1.85
N ALA A 41 16.06 1.65 -1.39
CA ALA A 41 14.71 1.09 -1.43
C ALA A 41 13.74 1.96 -0.62
N TRP A 42 12.60 2.25 -1.20
CA TRP A 42 11.52 2.99 -0.58
C TRP A 42 10.17 2.50 -1.13
N HIS A 43 9.61 1.48 -0.47
CA HIS A 43 8.32 0.88 -0.80
C HIS A 43 7.53 0.57 0.47
N ILE A 44 6.23 0.31 0.29
CA ILE A 44 5.37 -0.19 1.36
C ILE A 44 5.77 -1.63 1.65
N THR A 45 6.14 -1.92 2.90
CA THR A 45 6.60 -3.26 3.33
C THR A 45 5.50 -4.10 3.93
N GLU A 46 4.56 -3.48 4.65
CA GLU A 46 3.46 -4.17 5.33
C GLU A 46 2.16 -3.39 5.11
N VAL A 47 1.07 -4.14 4.86
CA VAL A 47 -0.29 -3.61 4.80
C VAL A 47 -1.18 -4.44 5.73
N THR A 48 -1.75 -3.79 6.75
CA THR A 48 -2.70 -4.42 7.67
C THR A 48 -4.05 -3.69 7.65
N ALA A 49 -5.15 -4.44 7.50
CA ALA A 49 -6.52 -3.92 7.64
C ALA A 49 -7.22 -4.57 8.84
N LYS A 50 -7.90 -3.74 9.63
CA LYS A 50 -8.62 -4.16 10.83
C LYS A 50 -10.11 -3.80 10.74
N LEU A 51 -10.96 -4.68 11.25
CA LEU A 51 -12.37 -4.43 11.50
C LEU A 51 -12.63 -4.64 12.99
N ASN A 52 -13.06 -3.59 13.70
CA ASN A 52 -13.26 -3.62 15.15
C ASN A 52 -12.04 -4.22 15.89
N GLU A 53 -10.84 -3.69 15.58
CA GLU A 53 -9.55 -4.12 16.14
C GLU A 53 -9.06 -5.52 15.71
N GLN A 54 -9.92 -6.37 15.16
CA GLN A 54 -9.55 -7.66 14.60
C GLN A 54 -8.87 -7.47 13.24
N VAL A 55 -7.69 -8.07 13.06
CA VAL A 55 -7.01 -8.12 11.77
C VAL A 55 -7.81 -9.00 10.81
N VAL A 56 -8.26 -8.42 9.69
CA VAL A 56 -9.02 -9.10 8.64
C VAL A 56 -8.21 -9.26 7.35
N PHE A 57 -7.10 -8.53 7.22
CA PHE A 57 -6.16 -8.63 6.12
C PHE A 57 -4.77 -8.22 6.61
N SER A 58 -3.75 -8.94 6.17
CA SER A 58 -2.34 -8.62 6.36
C SER A 58 -1.56 -9.10 5.13
N ALA A 59 -0.60 -8.30 4.67
CA ALA A 59 0.25 -8.63 3.54
C ALA A 59 1.63 -7.98 3.70
N ASP A 60 2.66 -8.71 3.29
CA ASP A 60 4.05 -8.27 3.20
C ASP A 60 4.48 -8.16 1.74
N TRP A 61 5.42 -7.26 1.45
CA TRP A 61 5.94 -7.00 0.10
C TRP A 61 7.39 -7.42 -0.08
#